data_AF-I3R2H1-F1
#
_entry.id   AF-I3R2H1-F1
#
_cell.length_a   1.000
_cell.length_b   1.000
_cell.length_c   1.000
_cell.angle_alpha   90.00
_cell.angle_beta   90.00
_cell.angle_gamma   90.00
#
_symmetry.space_group_name_H-M   'P 1'
#
loop_
_entity.id
_entity.type
_entity.pdbx_description
1 polymer ?
#
loop_
_entity_poly.entity_id
_entity_poly.type
_entity_poly.pdbx_seq_one_letter_code
_entity_poly.pdbx_strand_id
1 'polypeptide(L)'
;MLPSSQHRAQTSPVAALTALFVVCAALSGYATVLDRSLPTADRDLAPATLENVESTLADDTGTVNLSRISSAPAACPDGYSCRIVVAVDDERRVVGPDAPAGADSESTRVSVRIEPGRVGFGTLRVEVWQ
;
A
#
# COMPACT_ATOMS: atom_id res chain seq x y z
N MET A 1 34.20 -0.66 58.81
CA MET A 1 33.86 0.10 57.59
C MET A 1 34.29 -0.72 56.39
N LEU A 2 33.34 -1.31 55.66
CA LEU A 2 33.61 -2.05 54.43
C LEU A 2 33.85 -1.03 53.30
N PRO A 3 34.88 -1.18 52.45
CA PRO A 3 35.08 -0.30 51.32
C PRO A 3 33.95 -0.52 50.31
N SER A 4 33.22 0.55 50.03
CA SER A 4 32.16 0.62 49.04
C SER A 4 32.74 0.31 47.66
N SER A 5 32.39 -0.82 47.07
CA SER A 5 32.71 -1.19 45.69
C SER A 5 31.86 -0.37 44.71
N GLN A 6 32.11 0.95 44.66
CA GLN A 6 31.45 1.89 43.73
C GLN A 6 32.09 1.89 42.32
N HIS A 7 33.21 1.18 42.14
CA HIS A 7 33.97 1.18 40.89
C HIS A 7 33.55 0.13 39.86
N ARG A 8 32.56 -0.73 40.19
CA ARG A 8 32.17 -1.86 39.32
C ARG A 8 30.86 -1.65 38.55
N ALA A 9 30.19 -0.51 38.75
CA ALA A 9 28.92 -0.19 38.11
C ALA A 9 29.01 0.92 37.04
N GLN A 10 30.19 1.53 36.84
CA GLN A 10 30.41 2.42 35.70
C GLN A 10 30.87 1.56 34.52
N THR A 11 29.92 1.11 33.70
CA THR A 11 30.24 0.71 32.34
C THR A 11 31.05 1.85 31.72
N SER A 12 32.29 1.57 31.31
CA SER A 12 33.11 2.62 30.68
C SER A 12 32.30 3.23 29.53
N PRO A 13 32.26 4.57 29.38
CA PRO A 13 31.50 5.21 28.30
C PRO A 13 31.80 4.60 26.93
N VAL A 14 33.05 4.17 26.73
CA VAL A 14 33.50 3.45 25.54
C VAL A 14 32.80 2.10 25.37
N ALA A 15 32.69 1.29 26.41
CA ALA A 15 31.98 0.00 26.33
C ALA A 15 30.49 0.18 25.98
N ALA A 16 29.85 1.23 26.52
CA ALA A 16 28.47 1.55 26.17
C ALA A 16 28.33 1.97 24.69
N LEU A 17 29.25 2.80 24.19
CA LEU A 17 29.27 3.22 22.79
C LEU A 17 29.54 2.05 21.84
N THR A 18 30.46 1.14 22.20
CA THR A 18 30.73 -0.07 21.42
C THR A 18 29.49 -0.97 21.35
N ALA A 19 28.81 -1.18 22.47
CA ALA A 19 27.59 -1.97 22.49
C ALA A 19 26.48 -1.34 21.62
N LEU A 20 26.29 -0.02 21.72
CA LEU A 20 25.34 0.70 20.88
C LEU A 20 25.68 0.56 19.38
N PHE A 21 26.95 0.72 19.01
CA PHE A 21 27.40 0.56 17.63
C PHE A 21 27.11 -0.84 17.10
N VAL A 22 27.41 -1.88 17.88
CA VAL A 22 27.12 -3.27 17.51
C VAL A 22 25.62 -3.49 17.31
N VAL A 23 24.78 -2.94 18.20
CA VAL A 23 23.31 -3.03 18.07
C VAL A 23 22.83 -2.30 16.81
N CYS A 24 23.31 -1.08 16.54
CA CYS A 24 22.96 -0.33 15.34
C CYS A 24 23.41 -1.05 14.06
N ALA A 25 24.61 -1.63 14.05
CA ALA A 25 25.12 -2.40 12.91
C ALA A 25 24.31 -3.68 12.69
N ALA A 26 23.96 -4.39 13.76
CA ALA A 26 23.10 -5.57 13.69
C ALA A 26 21.70 -5.23 13.18
N LEU A 27 21.10 -4.15 13.67
CA LEU A 27 19.80 -3.64 13.20
C LEU A 27 19.85 -3.23 11.72
N SER A 28 20.90 -2.52 11.29
CA SER A 28 21.07 -2.10 9.89
C SER A 28 21.29 -3.31 8.97
N GLY A 29 22.09 -4.28 9.41
CA GLY A 29 22.29 -5.54 8.70
C GLY A 29 21.01 -6.35 8.61
N TYR A 30 20.25 -6.44 9.70
CA TYR A 30 18.94 -7.07 9.72
C TYR A 30 17.96 -6.38 8.77
N ALA A 31 17.87 -5.04 8.82
CA ALA A 31 17.00 -4.28 7.93
C ALA A 31 17.36 -4.50 6.45
N THR A 32 18.66 -4.59 6.12
CA THR A 32 19.12 -4.86 4.75
C THR A 32 18.76 -6.27 4.29
N VAL A 33 18.88 -7.27 5.17
CA VAL A 33 18.46 -8.65 4.86
C VAL A 33 16.93 -8.72 4.73
N LEU A 34 16.22 -8.04 5.62
CA LEU A 34 14.78 -7.96 5.63
C LEU A 34 14.27 -7.36 4.31
N ASP A 35 14.83 -6.22 3.89
CA ASP A 35 14.53 -5.55 2.62
C ASP A 35 14.72 -6.47 1.40
N ARG A 36 15.78 -7.31 1.40
CA ARG A 36 16.01 -8.31 0.34
C ARG A 36 15.09 -9.52 0.41
N SER A 37 14.56 -9.83 1.59
CA SER A 37 13.72 -11.01 1.83
C SER A 37 12.23 -10.73 1.68
N LEU A 38 11.83 -9.48 1.87
CA LEU A 38 10.49 -9.03 1.53
C LEU A 38 10.38 -9.03 0.01
N PRO A 39 9.29 -9.58 -0.56
CA PRO A 39 8.96 -9.34 -1.96
C PRO A 39 8.98 -7.82 -2.18
N THR A 40 9.68 -7.34 -3.20
CA THR A 40 9.64 -5.93 -3.57
C THR A 40 8.18 -5.50 -3.73
N ALA A 41 7.86 -4.29 -3.26
CA ALA A 41 6.53 -3.68 -3.34
C ALA A 41 5.91 -3.71 -4.75
N ASP A 42 6.70 -4.01 -5.79
CA ASP A 42 6.27 -4.37 -7.15
C ASP A 42 5.22 -5.49 -7.23
N ARG A 43 5.12 -6.38 -6.23
CA ARG A 43 4.10 -7.45 -6.25
C ARG A 43 2.80 -7.13 -5.50
N ASP A 44 2.74 -6.03 -4.77
CA ASP A 44 1.54 -5.57 -4.04
C ASP A 44 1.09 -4.19 -4.58
N LEU A 45 1.31 -3.93 -5.87
CA LEU A 45 0.87 -2.69 -6.50
C LEU A 45 -0.64 -2.68 -6.69
N ALA A 46 -1.24 -3.81 -7.06
CA ALA A 46 -2.67 -3.87 -7.30
C ALA A 46 -3.53 -3.60 -6.04
N PRO A 47 -3.24 -4.17 -4.85
CA PRO A 47 -3.96 -3.83 -3.62
C PRO A 47 -3.85 -2.35 -3.25
N ALA A 48 -2.63 -1.79 -3.25
CA ALA A 48 -2.42 -0.38 -2.91
C ALA A 48 -3.09 0.56 -3.93
N THR A 49 -3.02 0.24 -5.22
CA THR A 49 -3.68 1.02 -6.26
C THR A 49 -5.19 0.91 -6.15
N LEU A 50 -5.72 -0.26 -5.80
CA LEU A 50 -7.16 -0.45 -5.56
C LEU A 50 -7.66 0.42 -4.41
N GLU A 51 -6.94 0.47 -3.28
CA GLU A 51 -7.29 1.35 -2.15
C GLU A 51 -7.27 2.83 -2.55
N ASN A 52 -6.25 3.26 -3.31
CA ASN A 52 -6.15 4.64 -3.81
C ASN A 52 -7.28 5.00 -4.79
N VAL A 53 -7.63 4.08 -5.70
CA VAL A 53 -8.73 4.25 -6.65
C VAL A 53 -10.06 4.29 -5.92
N GLU A 54 -10.28 3.40 -4.94
CA GLU A 54 -11.48 3.39 -4.12
C GLU A 54 -11.64 4.72 -3.37
N SER A 55 -10.58 5.21 -2.72
CA SER A 55 -10.58 6.50 -2.02
C SER A 55 -10.86 7.68 -2.95
N THR A 56 -10.32 7.65 -4.17
CA THR A 56 -10.55 8.69 -5.19
C THR A 56 -11.99 8.71 -5.70
N LEU A 57 -12.61 7.53 -5.83
CA LEU A 57 -13.95 7.39 -6.38
C LEU A 57 -15.05 7.48 -5.34
N ALA A 58 -14.76 7.14 -4.09
CA ALA A 58 -15.69 7.22 -2.98
C ALA A 58 -16.09 8.68 -2.70
N ASP A 59 -17.35 8.86 -2.32
CA ASP A 59 -17.83 10.08 -1.67
C ASP A 59 -17.60 10.00 -0.14
N ASP A 60 -17.98 11.07 0.58
CA ASP A 60 -17.84 11.14 2.04
C ASP A 60 -18.64 10.05 2.79
N THR A 61 -19.52 9.32 2.09
CA THR A 61 -20.30 8.21 2.62
C THR A 61 -19.69 6.84 2.34
N GLY A 62 -18.53 6.79 1.68
CA GLY A 62 -17.87 5.56 1.27
C GLY A 62 -18.53 4.89 0.06
N THR A 63 -19.32 5.63 -0.72
CA THR A 63 -19.98 5.10 -1.91
C THR A 63 -19.23 5.55 -3.17
N VAL A 64 -18.85 4.61 -4.03
CA VAL A 64 -18.19 4.87 -5.31
C VAL A 64 -19.13 5.64 -6.23
N ASN A 65 -18.70 6.80 -6.71
CA ASN A 65 -19.44 7.61 -7.67
C ASN A 65 -18.89 7.43 -9.08
N LEU A 66 -19.68 6.80 -9.96
CA LEU A 66 -19.29 6.55 -11.36
C LEU A 66 -19.01 7.83 -12.16
N SER A 67 -19.58 8.97 -11.76
CA SER A 67 -19.30 10.26 -12.40
C SER A 67 -17.86 10.73 -12.19
N ARG A 68 -17.18 10.20 -11.15
CA ARG A 68 -15.77 10.47 -10.84
C ARG A 68 -14.83 9.46 -11.49
N ILE A 69 -15.32 8.48 -12.26
CA ILE A 69 -14.44 7.45 -12.83
C ILE A 69 -13.34 8.02 -13.74
N SER A 70 -13.58 9.21 -14.33
CA SER A 70 -12.58 9.94 -15.11
C SER A 70 -11.39 10.45 -14.30
N SER A 71 -11.49 10.56 -12.97
CA SER A 71 -10.36 10.89 -12.09
C SER A 71 -9.61 9.68 -11.57
N ALA A 72 -10.10 8.45 -11.79
CA ALA A 72 -9.43 7.22 -11.38
C ALA A 72 -7.97 7.09 -11.87
N PRO A 73 -7.60 7.53 -13.09
CA PRO A 73 -6.22 7.43 -13.56
C PRO A 73 -5.22 8.23 -12.72
N ALA A 74 -5.66 9.28 -12.00
CA ALA A 74 -4.78 10.05 -11.13
C ALA A 74 -4.35 9.28 -9.87
N ALA A 75 -5.02 8.16 -9.56
CA ALA A 75 -4.66 7.27 -8.46
C ALA A 75 -3.65 6.19 -8.87
N CYS A 76 -3.25 6.15 -10.15
CA CYS A 76 -2.23 5.23 -10.63
C CYS A 76 -0.85 5.60 -10.09
N PRO A 77 -0.01 4.59 -9.76
CA PRO A 77 1.39 4.82 -9.41
C PRO A 77 2.15 5.47 -10.58
N ASP A 78 3.03 6.42 -10.25
CA ASP A 78 3.89 7.06 -11.25
C ASP A 78 4.81 6.04 -11.94
N GLY A 79 4.89 6.13 -13.27
CA GLY A 79 5.69 5.19 -14.07
C GLY A 79 5.00 3.86 -14.37
N TYR A 80 3.75 3.67 -13.93
CA TYR A 80 2.93 2.50 -14.22
C TYR A 80 1.72 2.87 -15.08
N SER A 81 1.26 1.90 -15.87
CA SER A 81 -0.04 1.89 -16.52
C SER A 81 -1.04 1.17 -15.64
N CYS A 82 -2.28 1.66 -15.58
CA CYS A 82 -3.37 0.90 -14.98
C CYS A 82 -4.62 0.85 -15.84
N ARG A 83 -5.41 -0.18 -15.57
CA ARG A 83 -6.78 -0.33 -16.02
C ARG A 83 -7.68 -0.44 -14.81
N ILE A 84 -8.70 0.42 -14.76
CA ILE A 84 -9.73 0.41 -13.73
C ILE A 84 -11.04 -0.05 -14.37
N VAL A 85 -11.67 -1.05 -13.76
CA VAL A 85 -12.93 -1.60 -14.19
C VAL A 85 -13.91 -1.56 -13.03
N VAL A 86 -15.03 -0.86 -13.21
CA VAL A 86 -16.15 -0.86 -12.27
C VAL A 86 -17.32 -1.57 -12.94
N ALA A 87 -17.78 -2.67 -12.34
CA ALA A 87 -18.94 -3.42 -12.80
C ALA A 87 -20.05 -3.33 -11.76
N VAL A 88 -21.26 -2.95 -12.18
CA VAL A 88 -22.47 -2.89 -11.35
C VAL A 88 -23.62 -3.45 -12.17
N ASP A 89 -24.28 -4.49 -11.66
CA ASP A 89 -25.31 -5.22 -12.41
C ASP A 89 -24.82 -5.60 -13.82
N ASP A 90 -25.55 -5.18 -14.88
CA ASP A 90 -25.17 -5.40 -16.28
C ASP A 90 -24.30 -4.26 -16.88
N GLU A 91 -24.01 -3.21 -16.11
CA GLU A 91 -23.17 -2.10 -16.55
C GLU A 91 -21.71 -2.29 -16.17
N ARG A 92 -20.82 -2.08 -17.15
CA ARG A 92 -19.37 -2.08 -16.94
C ARG A 92 -18.76 -0.79 -17.47
N ARG A 93 -18.06 -0.07 -16.59
CA ARG A 93 -17.28 1.11 -16.94
C ARG A 93 -15.79 0.76 -16.85
N VAL A 94 -15.05 1.12 -17.88
CA VAL A 94 -13.62 0.82 -18.01
C VAL A 94 -12.88 2.11 -18.27
N VAL A 95 -11.75 2.29 -17.60
CA VAL A 95 -10.82 3.39 -17.81
C VAL A 95 -9.41 2.83 -17.92
N GLY A 96 -8.65 3.32 -18.90
CA GLY A 96 -7.28 2.89 -19.17
C GLY A 96 -7.17 1.85 -20.29
N PRO A 97 -5.93 1.62 -20.77
CA PRO A 97 -5.63 0.65 -21.83
C PRO A 97 -5.94 -0.80 -21.42
N ASP A 98 -5.93 -1.72 -22.39
CA ASP A 98 -6.02 -3.16 -22.11
C ASP A 98 -4.74 -3.64 -21.43
N ALA A 99 -4.90 -4.37 -20.32
CA ALA A 99 -3.78 -4.89 -19.57
C ALA A 99 -3.09 -6.05 -20.34
N PRO A 100 -1.76 -6.13 -20.34
CA PRO A 100 -1.03 -7.27 -20.87
C PRO A 100 -1.28 -8.52 -20.02
N ALA A 101 -1.00 -9.69 -20.59
CA ALA A 101 -1.08 -10.95 -19.86
C ALA A 101 -0.05 -10.97 -18.71
N GLY A 102 -0.51 -11.21 -17.48
CA GLY A 102 0.33 -11.21 -16.29
C GLY A 102 0.45 -9.87 -15.58
N ALA A 103 -0.35 -8.86 -15.95
CA ALA A 103 -0.52 -7.65 -15.13
C ALA A 103 -0.97 -8.02 -13.71
N ASP A 104 -0.46 -7.29 -12.73
CA ASP A 104 -0.89 -7.45 -11.34
C ASP A 104 -2.33 -6.97 -11.22
N SER A 105 -3.20 -7.71 -10.53
CA SER A 105 -4.63 -7.39 -10.50
C SER A 105 -5.27 -7.72 -9.18
N GLU A 106 -6.12 -6.81 -8.71
CA GLU A 106 -6.88 -6.99 -7.48
C GLU A 106 -8.33 -6.55 -7.70
N SER A 107 -9.26 -7.12 -6.93
CA SER A 107 -10.66 -6.76 -7.03
C SER A 107 -11.37 -6.79 -5.69
N THR A 108 -12.23 -5.81 -5.44
CA THR A 108 -13.02 -5.70 -4.23
C THR A 108 -14.49 -5.42 -4.53
N ARG A 109 -15.35 -5.72 -3.55
CA ARG A 109 -16.77 -5.35 -3.60
C ARG A 109 -16.95 -3.93 -3.10
N VAL A 110 -17.67 -3.13 -3.87
CA VAL A 110 -17.93 -1.72 -3.54
C VAL A 110 -19.42 -1.42 -3.59
N SER A 111 -19.86 -0.48 -2.76
CA SER A 111 -21.15 0.20 -2.93
C SER A 111 -20.99 1.26 -4.02
N VAL A 112 -21.88 1.27 -5.00
CA VAL A 112 -21.81 2.18 -6.14
C VAL A 112 -23.09 3.00 -6.24
N ARG A 113 -22.94 4.31 -6.34
CA ARG A 113 -24.05 5.24 -6.55
C ARG A 113 -24.42 5.23 -8.04
N ILE A 114 -25.53 4.56 -8.36
CA ILE A 114 -26.05 4.48 -9.72
C ILE A 114 -26.84 5.74 -10.06
N GLU A 115 -27.64 6.23 -9.11
CA GLU A 115 -28.46 7.45 -9.22
C GLU A 115 -28.47 8.21 -7.89
N PRO A 116 -28.88 9.49 -7.86
CA PRO A 116 -29.13 10.20 -6.61
C PRO A 116 -30.09 9.40 -5.70
N GLY A 117 -29.62 9.03 -4.52
CA GLY A 117 -30.39 8.23 -3.55
C GLY A 117 -30.49 6.73 -3.84
N ARG A 118 -29.89 6.21 -4.92
CA ARG A 118 -29.85 4.78 -5.24
C ARG A 118 -28.42 4.24 -5.21
N VAL A 119 -28.19 3.26 -4.35
CA VAL A 119 -26.90 2.57 -4.20
C VAL A 119 -27.08 1.11 -4.64
N GLY A 120 -26.23 0.65 -5.54
CA GLY A 120 -26.08 -0.74 -5.93
C GLY A 120 -24.79 -1.33 -5.38
N PHE A 121 -24.62 -2.65 -5.53
CA PHE A 121 -23.37 -3.33 -5.18
C PHE A 121 -22.66 -3.75 -6.46
N GLY A 122 -21.37 -3.47 -6.53
CA GLY A 122 -20.54 -3.74 -7.69
C GLY A 122 -19.21 -4.38 -7.33
N THR A 123 -18.38 -4.53 -8.35
CA THR A 123 -16.99 -4.94 -8.24
C THR A 123 -16.10 -3.87 -8.85
N LEU A 124 -15.16 -3.39 -8.06
CA LEU A 124 -14.05 -2.57 -8.51
C LEU A 124 -12.85 -3.49 -8.73
N ARG A 125 -12.31 -3.51 -9.93
CA ARG A 125 -11.10 -4.24 -10.30
C ARG A 125 -10.06 -3.27 -10.82
N VAL A 126 -8.84 -3.44 -10.38
CA VAL A 126 -7.68 -2.68 -10.85
C VAL A 126 -6.64 -3.66 -11.39
N GLU A 127 -6.04 -3.29 -12.51
CA GLU A 127 -4.93 -4.02 -13.13
C GLU A 127 -3.78 -3.03 -13.33
N VAL A 128 -2.57 -3.37 -12.92
CA VAL A 128 -1.39 -2.49 -12.92
C VAL A 128 -0.22 -3.20 -13.59
N TRP A 129 0.52 -2.47 -14.43
CA TRP A 129 1.70 -2.96 -15.13
C TRP A 129 2.62 -1.80 -15.52
N GLN A 130 3.86 -2.10 -15.90
CA GLN A 130 4.85 -1.11 -16.35
C GLN A 130 4.87 -1.00 -17.88
#